data_AF-A0A2E2Q786-F1
#
_entry.id   AF-A0A2E2Q786-F1
#
_cell.length_a   1.000
_cell.length_b   1.000
_cell.length_c   1.000
_cell.angle_alpha   90.00
_cell.angle_beta   90.00
_cell.angle_gamma   90.00
#
_symmetry.space_group_name_H-M   'P 1'
#
loop_
_entity.id
_entity.type
_entity.pdbx_description
1 polymer ?
#
loop_
_entity_poly.entity_id
_entity_poly.type
_entity_poly.pdbx_seq_one_letter_code
_entity_poly.pdbx_strand_id
1 'polypeptide(L)'
;MWSRLRPSTSPRTDGLPLRGSSFVFPHLVVDYLPTASTKHVMWVEPFDHDGLTPLAVEGVGQDLHPLQGVPITDSEWDLLRRQGFFELERALESRGVAHYDLFRPSVV
;
A
#
# COMPACT_ATOMS: atom_id res chain seq x y z
N MET A 1 -3.84 -20.54 19.93
CA MET A 1 -2.84 -21.35 19.21
C MET A 1 -2.34 -20.48 18.07
N TRP A 2 -1.10 -19.98 18.14
CA TRP A 2 -0.58 -19.00 17.18
C TRP A 2 0.13 -19.77 16.04
N SER A 3 -0.46 -19.78 14.84
CA SER A 3 0.12 -20.46 13.67
C SER A 3 1.35 -19.69 13.17
N ARG A 4 2.46 -20.42 13.01
CA ARG A 4 3.76 -19.87 12.62
C ARG A 4 3.78 -19.61 11.11
N LEU A 5 3.69 -18.35 10.72
CA LEU A 5 4.01 -17.89 9.36
C LEU A 5 5.48 -18.25 9.05
N ARG A 6 5.76 -18.81 7.87
CA ARG A 6 7.13 -19.10 7.42
C ARG A 6 7.36 -18.46 6.03
N PRO A 7 8.54 -17.86 5.79
CA PRO A 7 8.92 -17.40 4.46
C PRO A 7 9.01 -18.57 3.47
N SER A 8 8.52 -18.37 2.24
CA SER A 8 8.63 -19.36 1.15
C SER A 8 10.03 -19.36 0.53
N THR A 9 10.58 -20.53 0.22
CA THR A 9 11.96 -20.72 -0.28
C THR A 9 12.06 -21.21 -1.74
N SER A 10 11.01 -21.12 -2.55
CA SER A 10 11.08 -21.57 -3.96
C SER A 10 11.57 -20.47 -4.91
N PRO A 11 12.61 -20.72 -5.73
CA PRO A 11 12.97 -19.81 -6.81
C PRO A 11 12.40 -20.29 -8.15
N ARG A 12 11.58 -19.46 -8.83
CA ARG A 12 11.84 -18.94 -10.19
C ARG A 12 10.61 -18.62 -11.08
N THR A 13 10.83 -17.54 -11.83
CA THR A 13 10.48 -17.20 -13.23
C THR A 13 9.04 -16.84 -13.61
N ASP A 14 8.95 -15.62 -14.18
CA ASP A 14 7.94 -15.10 -15.09
C ASP A 14 6.62 -14.61 -14.48
N GLY A 15 6.76 -13.73 -13.50
CA GLY A 15 5.80 -12.68 -13.20
C GLY A 15 6.56 -11.59 -12.50
N LEU A 16 6.70 -10.41 -13.10
CA LEU A 16 7.09 -9.25 -12.32
C LEU A 16 6.16 -9.22 -11.10
N PRO A 17 6.68 -9.15 -9.85
CA PRO A 17 5.81 -8.91 -8.72
C PRO A 17 4.97 -7.67 -9.04
N LEU A 18 3.77 -7.54 -8.45
CA LEU A 18 2.92 -6.36 -8.60
C LEU A 18 3.56 -5.08 -8.02
N ARG A 19 4.90 -5.04 -7.89
CA ARG A 19 5.73 -3.85 -7.71
C ARG A 19 5.33 -2.82 -8.76
N GLY A 20 4.51 -1.87 -8.33
CA GLY A 20 4.01 -0.78 -9.16
C GLY A 20 2.49 -0.71 -9.32
N SER A 21 1.72 -1.71 -8.88
CA SER A 21 0.26 -1.66 -8.99
C SER A 21 -0.35 -1.08 -7.72
N SER A 22 -1.15 -0.03 -7.87
CA SER A 22 -1.98 0.52 -6.81
C SER A 22 -3.43 0.57 -7.26
N PHE A 23 -4.35 0.37 -6.31
CA PHE A 23 -5.77 0.60 -6.51
C PHE A 23 -6.22 1.69 -5.56
N VAL A 24 -7.05 2.63 -6.02
CA VAL A 24 -7.46 3.76 -5.16
C VAL A 24 -8.97 3.81 -5.00
N PHE A 25 -9.41 3.94 -3.75
CA PHE A 25 -10.78 4.19 -3.37
C PHE A 25 -10.98 5.70 -3.12
N PRO A 26 -11.64 6.42 -4.04
CA PRO A 26 -11.87 7.85 -3.89
C PRO A 26 -12.78 8.15 -2.71
N HIS A 27 -12.40 9.17 -1.93
CA HIS A 27 -13.20 9.72 -0.84
C HIS A 27 -13.65 8.71 0.24
N LEU A 28 -13.08 7.50 0.27
CA LEU A 28 -13.48 6.47 1.23
C LEU A 28 -13.38 6.94 2.68
N VAL A 29 -12.39 7.79 3.00
CA VAL A 29 -12.23 8.32 4.36
C VAL A 29 -13.33 9.33 4.69
N VAL A 30 -13.80 10.10 3.70
CA VAL A 30 -14.79 11.16 3.88
C VAL A 30 -16.12 10.60 4.40
N ASP A 31 -16.48 9.38 4.00
CA ASP A 31 -17.70 8.70 4.44
C ASP A 31 -17.74 8.46 5.96
N TYR A 32 -16.57 8.42 6.62
CA TYR A 32 -16.44 8.18 8.06
C TYR A 32 -15.92 9.41 8.82
N LEU A 33 -15.05 10.21 8.19
CA LEU A 33 -14.40 11.37 8.79
C LEU A 33 -14.21 12.49 7.75
N PRO A 34 -15.24 13.34 7.55
CA PRO A 34 -15.23 14.39 6.52
C PRO A 34 -14.14 15.45 6.68
N THR A 35 -13.60 15.61 7.90
CA THR A 35 -12.57 16.60 8.24
C THR A 35 -11.15 16.10 7.97
N ALA A 36 -10.97 14.85 7.55
CA ALA A 36 -9.65 14.28 7.25
C ALA A 36 -8.97 15.00 6.07
N SER A 37 -7.65 15.17 6.16
CA SER A 37 -6.83 15.73 5.07
C SER A 37 -6.52 14.66 4.00
N THR A 38 -6.36 13.41 4.41
CA THR A 38 -6.22 12.26 3.51
C THR A 38 -7.60 11.66 3.22
N LYS A 39 -8.20 12.06 2.10
CA LYS A 39 -9.60 11.71 1.77
C LYS A 39 -9.74 10.35 1.10
N HIS A 40 -8.67 9.86 0.47
CA HIS A 40 -8.69 8.66 -0.35
C HIS A 40 -7.86 7.56 0.31
N VAL A 41 -8.10 6.31 -0.09
CA VAL A 41 -7.28 5.17 0.35
C VAL A 41 -6.68 4.48 -0.87
N MET A 42 -5.36 4.43 -0.92
CA MET A 42 -4.59 3.68 -1.91
C MET A 42 -4.22 2.31 -1.33
N TRP A 43 -4.50 1.23 -2.04
CA TRP A 43 -4.06 -0.13 -1.71
C TRP A 43 -2.85 -0.49 -2.55
N VAL A 44 -1.79 -0.92 -1.87
CA VAL A 44 -0.45 -1.13 -2.42
C VAL A 44 0.20 -2.34 -1.77
N GLU A 45 1.18 -2.95 -2.44
CA GLU A 45 2.07 -3.88 -1.74
C GLU A 45 2.81 -3.13 -0.61
N PRO A 46 2.98 -3.73 0.58
CA PRO A 46 3.67 -3.09 1.69
C PRO A 46 5.12 -2.77 1.33
N PHE A 47 5.51 -1.49 1.41
CA PHE A 47 6.89 -1.04 1.21
C PHE A 47 7.63 -0.74 2.53
N ASP A 48 6.91 -0.53 3.64
CA ASP A 48 7.52 -0.26 4.96
C ASP A 48 8.11 -1.49 5.66
N HIS A 49 7.87 -2.68 5.11
CA HIS A 49 8.17 -3.94 5.77
C HIS A 49 8.78 -4.94 4.78
N ASP A 50 10.11 -4.92 4.70
CA ASP A 50 10.89 -5.96 4.02
C ASP A 50 10.45 -7.35 4.52
N GLY A 51 9.90 -8.17 3.62
CA GLY A 51 9.59 -9.58 3.88
C GLY A 51 8.10 -9.93 4.08
N LEU A 52 7.15 -9.02 3.83
CA LEU A 52 5.72 -9.34 3.94
C LEU A 52 5.07 -10.01 2.71
N THR A 53 5.82 -10.34 1.65
CA THR A 53 5.20 -10.89 0.43
C THR A 53 6.14 -11.78 -0.39
N PRO A 54 5.67 -12.94 -0.89
CA PRO A 54 4.38 -13.62 -0.64
C PRO A 54 4.36 -14.48 0.64
N LEU A 55 3.17 -14.63 1.24
CA LEU A 55 2.95 -15.48 2.42
C LEU A 55 2.31 -16.82 2.03
N ALA A 56 2.92 -17.92 2.46
CA ALA A 56 2.31 -19.24 2.39
C ALA A 56 1.45 -19.48 3.64
N VAL A 57 0.17 -19.84 3.44
CA VAL A 57 -0.77 -20.18 4.52
C VAL A 57 -1.17 -21.63 4.40
N GLU A 58 -1.03 -22.38 5.50
CA GLU A 58 -1.41 -23.80 5.56
C GLU A 58 -2.89 -23.99 5.19
N GLY A 59 -3.17 -24.93 4.29
CA GLY A 59 -4.52 -25.18 3.78
C GLY A 59 -4.97 -24.24 2.65
N VAL A 60 -4.16 -23.25 2.28
CA VAL A 60 -4.41 -22.37 1.12
C VAL A 60 -3.44 -22.77 0.01
N GLY A 61 -3.96 -23.26 -1.12
CA GLY A 61 -3.15 -23.73 -2.26
C GLY A 61 -2.56 -22.62 -3.15
N GLN A 62 -2.58 -21.37 -2.69
CA GLN A 62 -2.12 -20.19 -3.43
C GLN A 62 -1.37 -19.24 -2.50
N ASP A 63 -0.41 -18.52 -3.06
CA ASP A 63 0.34 -17.50 -2.32
C ASP A 63 -0.55 -16.30 -2.01
N LEU A 64 -0.45 -15.80 -0.77
CA LEU A 64 -1.17 -14.60 -0.36
C LEU A 64 -0.27 -13.37 -0.48
N HIS A 65 -0.85 -12.32 -1.06
CA HIS A 65 -0.23 -11.01 -1.19
C HIS A 65 -0.96 -10.01 -0.29
N PRO A 66 -0.46 -9.69 0.92
CA PRO A 66 -1.02 -8.62 1.72
C PRO A 66 -0.96 -7.30 0.95
N LEU A 67 -1.98 -6.47 1.15
CA LEU A 67 -2.04 -5.09 0.70
C LEU A 67 -2.09 -4.17 1.91
N GLN A 68 -1.33 -3.09 1.86
CA GLN A 68 -1.35 -1.99 2.81
C GLN A 68 -2.29 -0.91 2.29
N GLY A 69 -3.20 -0.46 3.16
CA GLY A 69 -4.01 0.73 2.91
C GLY A 69 -3.25 1.98 3.31
N VAL A 70 -3.00 2.86 2.34
CA VAL A 70 -2.30 4.14 2.52
C VAL A 70 -3.27 5.28 2.23
N PRO A 71 -3.73 6.02 3.26
CA PRO A 71 -4.48 7.25 3.09
C PRO A 71 -3.67 8.31 2.33
N ILE A 72 -4.29 8.91 1.32
CA ILE A 72 -3.69 9.97 0.49
C ILE A 72 -4.59 11.18 0.35
N THR A 73 -3.97 12.35 0.18
CA THR A 73 -4.65 13.64 -0.04
C THR A 73 -5.13 13.79 -1.49
N ASP A 74 -5.92 14.82 -1.79
CA ASP A 74 -6.32 15.16 -3.16
C ASP A 74 -5.10 15.45 -4.06
N SER A 75 -4.10 16.17 -3.54
CA SER A 75 -2.89 16.53 -4.28
C SER A 75 -2.00 15.31 -4.60
N GLU A 76 -1.97 14.34 -3.69
CA GLU A 76 -1.26 13.07 -3.88
C GLU A 76 -1.98 12.15 -4.86
N TRP A 77 -3.31 12.08 -4.79
CA TRP A 77 -4.12 11.40 -5.80
C TRP A 77 -3.89 11.99 -7.19
N ASP A 78 -3.84 13.31 -7.28
CA ASP A 78 -3.55 14.01 -8.53
C ASP A 78 -2.13 13.74 -9.04
N LEU A 79 -1.14 13.69 -8.16
CA LEU A 79 0.23 13.30 -8.51
C LEU A 79 0.24 11.87 -9.07
N LEU A 80 -0.40 10.93 -8.39
CA LEU A 80 -0.52 9.52 -8.81
C LEU A 80 -1.10 9.41 -10.22
N ARG A 81 -2.16 10.16 -10.53
CA ARG A 81 -2.78 10.17 -11.87
C ARG A 81 -1.89 10.76 -12.96
N ARG A 82 -1.06 11.75 -12.61
CA ARG A 82 -0.21 12.47 -13.58
C ARG A 82 1.13 11.79 -13.80
N GLN A 83 1.73 11.23 -12.76
CA GLN A 83 3.12 10.78 -12.76
C GLN A 83 3.28 9.30 -12.39
N GLY A 84 2.21 8.64 -11.93
CA GLY A 84 2.21 7.22 -11.62
C GLY A 84 2.63 6.89 -10.19
N PHE A 85 2.58 5.59 -9.87
CA PHE A 85 2.77 5.06 -8.52
C PHE A 85 4.15 5.35 -7.94
N PHE A 86 5.21 5.05 -8.68
CA PHE A 86 6.59 5.18 -8.18
C PHE A 86 6.96 6.61 -7.76
N GLU A 87 6.39 7.61 -8.42
CA GLU A 87 6.63 9.01 -8.07
C GLU A 87 5.94 9.39 -6.75
N LEU A 88 4.72 8.90 -6.53
CA LEU A 88 4.03 9.08 -5.26
C LEU A 88 4.71 8.27 -4.14
N GLU A 89 5.08 7.01 -4.39
CA GLU A 89 5.81 6.16 -3.44
C GLU A 89 7.09 6.85 -2.95
N ARG A 90 7.93 7.30 -3.88
CA ARG A 90 9.15 8.06 -3.55
C ARG A 90 8.87 9.31 -2.72
N ALA A 91 7.80 10.05 -3.03
CA ALA A 91 7.42 11.24 -2.28
C ALA A 91 7.01 10.91 -0.83
N LEU A 92 6.23 9.84 -0.64
CA LEU A 92 5.79 9.38 0.67
C LEU A 92 6.97 8.84 1.52
N GLU A 93 7.81 8.01 0.93
CA GLU A 93 9.00 7.43 1.58
C GLU A 93 9.99 8.50 2.01
N SER A 94 10.33 9.44 1.10
CA SER A 94 11.31 10.49 1.38
C SER A 94 10.90 11.43 2.52
N ARG A 95 9.61 11.51 2.82
CA ARG A 95 9.05 12.32 3.90
C ARG A 95 8.75 11.54 5.17
N GLY A 96 8.97 10.22 5.18
CA GLY A 96 8.74 9.36 6.35
C GLY A 96 7.30 9.46 6.86
N VAL A 97 6.33 9.43 5.94
CA VAL A 97 4.93 9.68 6.24
C VAL A 97 4.39 8.67 7.25
N ALA A 98 3.77 9.16 8.32
CA ALA A 98 2.94 8.32 9.17
C ALA A 98 1.66 7.95 8.40
N HIS A 99 1.66 6.79 7.74
CA HIS A 99 0.54 6.34 6.90
C HIS A 99 -0.80 6.24 7.65
N TYR A 100 -0.80 6.17 8.97
CA TYR A 100 -2.02 6.08 9.77
C TYR A 100 -2.57 7.45 10.22
N ASP A 101 -1.85 8.55 9.97
CA ASP A 101 -2.30 9.90 10.32
C ASP A 101 -3.22 10.45 9.22
N LEU A 102 -4.52 10.54 9.51
CA LEU A 102 -5.53 11.04 8.57
C LEU A 102 -5.54 12.56 8.42
N PHE A 103 -4.82 13.29 9.28
CA PHE A 103 -4.77 14.75 9.32
C PHE A 103 -3.41 15.31 8.88
N ARG A 104 -2.50 14.43 8.43
CA ARG A 104 -1.19 14.86 7.94
C ARG A 104 -1.33 15.80 6.73
N PRO A 105 -0.38 16.72 6.53
CA PRO A 105 -0.30 17.50 5.31
C PRO A 105 0.07 16.62 4.10
N SER A 106 -0.18 17.15 2.90
CA SER A 106 0.31 16.60 1.64
C SER A 106 1.85 16.58 1.61
N VAL A 107 2.43 15.55 0.99
CA VAL A 107 3.87 15.51 0.64
C VAL A 107 4.19 16.12 -0.72
N VAL A 108 3.16 16.37 -1.52
CA VAL A 108 3.19 17.07 -2.81
C VAL A 108 3.04 18.56 -2.60
#